data_AF-W4LSI8-F1
#
_entry.id   AF-W4LSI8-F1
#
_cell.length_a   1.000
_cell.length_b   1.000
_cell.length_c   1.000
_cell.angle_alpha   90.00
_cell.angle_beta   90.00
_cell.angle_gamma   90.00
#
_symmetry.space_group_name_H-M   'P 1'
#
loop_
_entity.id
_entity.type
_entity.pdbx_description
1 polymer ?
#
loop_
_entity_poly.entity_id
_entity_poly.type
_entity_poly.pdbx_seq_one_letter_code
_entity_poly.pdbx_strand_id
1 'polypeptide(L)'
;MSESQAPPAKPHKPLFYERVATQLIDQLKAGTAPWQKPWASGELQMPHNPVSGHTYKGVNVVHLLAQGQADPRWMTYKQAQQAGAQVRAGEKGTSVQYWKFEERRPKLDKQGQPVLDDTGKKVTETVPLERPKAFYATVFNASQIDGLPELEIKAPIWDRHERAEAILANSGASLHHDQRDRAYYQPTSDEIHLPGPQQFESPDGYYAIALHELGHWSGHERRLDRDLSGGFGSAAYAKEELRAEIASMMLGDALGIGHDPGQHAAYVGHWIRILEDDPKAIFRASRDAEQIMGYVLGLEHERERKQQPEEELAVTQAPSEKTWLYVPEFEQEAAEGLGAKWDPEARSHYVGTHTDLSPFATWVVGDVLAKAEVRPATLAHSYFQTLGFVGDTGAQDRLFPEAVVTSAGQVWIPAKAIDGCEQ
;
A
#
# COMPACT_ATOMS: atom_id res chain seq x y z
N MET A 1 67.02 4.57 -5.07
CA MET A 1 65.77 4.71 -4.30
C MET A 1 64.64 4.29 -5.22
N SER A 2 63.99 3.17 -4.93
CA SER A 2 62.90 2.62 -5.73
C SER A 2 61.60 3.20 -5.17
N GLU A 3 60.95 4.09 -5.93
CA GLU A 3 59.61 4.59 -5.61
C GLU A 3 58.62 3.44 -5.77
N SER A 4 58.09 2.97 -4.64
CA SER A 4 56.94 2.07 -4.60
C SER A 4 55.70 2.86 -5.04
N GLN A 5 55.27 2.65 -6.29
CA GLN A 5 53.97 3.13 -6.75
C GLN A 5 52.87 2.37 -6.01
N ALA A 6 51.97 3.11 -5.36
CA ALA A 6 50.77 2.56 -4.75
C ALA A 6 49.90 1.87 -5.82
N PRO A 7 49.27 0.73 -5.50
CA PRO A 7 48.43 0.01 -6.45
C PRO A 7 47.25 0.89 -6.90
N PRO A 8 46.80 0.79 -8.16
CA PRO A 8 45.68 1.56 -8.67
C PRO A 8 44.41 1.29 -7.85
N ALA A 9 43.71 2.36 -7.50
CA ALA A 9 42.43 2.28 -6.79
C ALA A 9 41.45 1.40 -7.59
N LYS A 10 40.78 0.47 -6.92
CA LYS A 10 39.74 -0.37 -7.54
C LYS A 10 38.62 0.51 -8.09
N PRO A 11 38.05 0.20 -9.27
CA PRO A 11 36.96 0.99 -9.84
C PRO A 11 35.78 1.06 -8.86
N HIS A 12 35.27 2.27 -8.64
CA HIS A 12 34.13 2.53 -7.76
C HIS A 12 32.87 1.88 -8.36
N LYS A 13 32.35 0.83 -7.73
CA LYS A 13 31.06 0.23 -8.13
C LYS A 13 29.96 1.17 -7.63
N PRO A 14 29.13 1.74 -8.53
CA PRO A 14 28.13 2.73 -8.12
C PRO A 14 27.15 2.11 -7.12
N LEU A 15 26.84 2.85 -6.07
CA LEU A 15 25.90 2.47 -5.02
C LEU A 15 24.48 2.40 -5.58
N PHE A 16 23.56 1.75 -4.87
CA PHE A 16 22.19 1.54 -5.36
C PHE A 16 21.51 2.86 -5.77
N TYR A 17 21.56 3.86 -4.89
CA TYR A 17 20.92 5.15 -5.15
C TYR A 17 21.56 5.89 -6.33
N GLU A 18 22.87 5.74 -6.57
CA GLU A 18 23.56 6.33 -7.72
C GLU A 18 23.07 5.69 -9.01
N ARG A 19 22.95 4.35 -9.05
CA ARG A 19 22.43 3.64 -10.24
C ARG A 19 21.00 4.06 -10.55
N VAL A 20 20.14 4.17 -9.54
CA VAL A 20 18.75 4.62 -9.71
C VAL A 20 18.72 6.06 -10.24
N ALA A 21 19.47 6.97 -9.63
CA ALA A 21 19.53 8.36 -10.06
C ALA A 21 20.08 8.51 -11.49
N THR A 22 21.17 7.81 -11.84
CA THR A 22 21.74 7.83 -13.20
C THR A 22 20.73 7.36 -14.23
N GLN A 23 20.04 6.24 -13.99
CA GLN A 23 19.01 5.76 -14.91
C GLN A 23 17.89 6.79 -15.11
N LEU A 24 17.44 7.43 -14.02
CA LEU A 24 16.39 8.43 -14.09
C LEU A 24 16.87 9.73 -14.75
N ILE A 25 18.13 10.13 -14.57
CA ILE A 25 18.73 11.25 -15.30
C ILE A 25 18.74 10.97 -16.81
N ASP A 26 19.11 9.76 -17.22
CA ASP A 26 19.11 9.38 -18.63
C ASP A 26 17.70 9.42 -19.22
N GLN A 27 16.70 8.95 -18.45
CA GLN A 27 15.30 9.03 -18.84
C GLN A 27 14.77 10.46 -18.86
N LEU A 28 15.17 11.31 -17.91
CA LEU A 28 14.84 12.74 -17.90
C LEU A 28 15.37 13.45 -19.14
N LYS A 29 16.62 13.16 -19.52
CA LYS A 29 17.26 13.66 -20.76
C LYS A 29 16.51 13.18 -22.01
N ALA A 30 15.97 11.97 -21.98
CA ALA A 30 15.21 11.38 -23.07
C ALA A 30 13.70 11.74 -23.07
N GLY A 31 13.18 12.42 -22.04
CA GLY A 31 11.75 12.68 -21.89
C GLY A 31 10.92 11.42 -21.62
N THR A 32 11.51 10.39 -21.03
CA THR A 32 10.87 9.08 -20.78
C THR A 32 10.82 8.69 -19.30
N ALA A 33 11.14 9.61 -18.39
CA ALA A 33 11.00 9.33 -16.97
C ALA A 33 9.51 9.03 -16.65
N PRO A 34 9.20 8.14 -15.68
CA PRO A 34 7.82 7.71 -15.45
C PRO A 34 6.82 8.86 -15.27
N TRP A 35 7.21 9.92 -14.57
CA TRP A 35 6.37 11.09 -14.31
C TRP A 35 6.38 12.12 -15.47
N GLN A 36 7.24 11.96 -16.48
CA GLN A 36 7.22 12.78 -17.71
C GLN A 36 6.37 12.16 -18.82
N LYS A 37 5.96 10.90 -18.67
CA LYS A 37 5.09 10.25 -19.64
C LYS A 37 3.64 10.64 -19.40
N PRO A 38 2.86 10.97 -20.44
CA PRO A 38 1.41 10.98 -20.31
C PRO A 38 0.92 9.54 -20.10
N TRP A 39 -0.04 9.38 -19.21
CA TRP A 39 -0.72 8.14 -18.92
C TRP A 39 -2.21 8.38 -19.01
N ALA A 40 -2.88 7.66 -19.91
CA ALA A 40 -4.34 7.72 -19.99
C ALA A 40 -4.97 7.09 -18.73
N SER A 41 -6.25 7.42 -18.49
CA SER A 41 -7.04 6.79 -17.44
C SER A 41 -6.99 5.27 -17.53
N GLY A 42 -6.56 4.63 -16.43
CA GLY A 42 -6.44 3.17 -16.31
C GLY A 42 -5.28 2.54 -17.09
N GLU A 43 -4.46 3.32 -17.80
CA GLU A 43 -3.29 2.82 -18.54
C GLU A 43 -2.14 2.45 -17.61
N LEU A 44 -1.86 3.32 -16.63
CA LEU A 44 -0.86 3.06 -15.61
C LEU A 44 -1.45 2.13 -14.54
N GLN A 45 -0.64 1.17 -14.10
CA GLN A 45 -0.85 0.42 -12.86
C GLN A 45 0.42 0.46 -12.04
N MET A 46 0.33 0.92 -10.79
CA MET A 46 1.50 0.98 -9.92
C MET A 46 2.13 -0.42 -9.73
N PRO A 47 3.48 -0.49 -9.70
CA PRO A 47 4.18 -1.73 -9.43
C PRO A 47 3.71 -2.33 -8.11
N HIS A 48 3.33 -3.60 -8.11
CA HIS A 48 2.87 -4.30 -6.92
C HIS A 48 3.40 -5.72 -6.84
N ASN A 49 3.40 -6.28 -5.63
CA ASN A 49 3.78 -7.65 -5.41
C ASN A 49 2.52 -8.53 -5.38
N PRO A 50 2.29 -9.40 -6.38
CA PRO A 50 1.05 -10.17 -6.50
C PRO A 50 0.90 -11.27 -5.43
N VAL A 51 1.99 -11.64 -4.75
CA VAL A 51 1.93 -12.64 -3.66
C VAL A 51 1.43 -12.00 -2.37
N SER A 52 1.86 -10.77 -2.08
CA SER A 52 1.40 -10.04 -0.88
C SER A 52 0.18 -9.15 -1.11
N GLY A 53 -0.16 -8.84 -2.36
CA GLY A 53 -1.18 -7.85 -2.72
C GLY A 53 -0.76 -6.38 -2.50
N HIS A 54 0.42 -6.12 -1.95
CA HIS A 54 0.88 -4.77 -1.65
C HIS A 54 1.56 -4.08 -2.84
N THR A 55 1.20 -2.83 -3.08
CA THR A 55 1.90 -1.90 -3.97
C THR A 55 3.28 -1.55 -3.39
N TYR A 56 4.28 -1.42 -4.26
CA TYR A 56 5.58 -0.89 -3.86
C TYR A 56 5.46 0.58 -3.44
N LYS A 57 6.45 1.07 -2.71
CA LYS A 57 6.41 2.38 -2.04
C LYS A 57 7.65 3.22 -2.33
N GLY A 58 7.50 4.53 -2.17
CA GLY A 58 8.53 5.54 -2.39
C GLY A 58 9.31 5.34 -3.70
N VAL A 59 10.63 5.39 -3.60
CA VAL A 59 11.53 5.28 -4.77
C VAL A 59 11.37 3.98 -5.55
N ASN A 60 10.89 2.90 -4.91
CA ASN A 60 10.75 1.62 -5.60
C ASN A 60 9.66 1.69 -6.68
N VAL A 61 8.59 2.46 -6.46
CA VAL A 61 7.56 2.70 -7.50
C VAL A 61 8.22 3.27 -8.75
N VAL A 62 8.92 4.39 -8.56
CA VAL A 62 9.57 5.12 -9.64
C VAL A 62 10.65 4.28 -10.32
N HIS A 63 11.47 3.58 -9.54
CA HIS A 63 12.54 2.74 -10.08
C HIS A 63 12.02 1.54 -10.88
N LEU A 64 10.92 0.91 -10.43
CA LEU A 64 10.32 -0.23 -11.12
C LEU A 64 9.58 0.20 -12.38
N LEU A 65 8.84 1.31 -12.35
CA LEU A 65 8.24 1.91 -13.56
C LEU A 65 9.31 2.28 -14.59
N ALA A 66 10.44 2.82 -14.14
CA ALA A 66 11.58 3.14 -15.00
C ALA A 66 12.18 1.92 -15.72
N GLN A 67 11.86 0.68 -15.34
CA GLN A 67 12.29 -0.50 -16.09
C GLN A 67 11.48 -0.73 -17.38
N GLY A 68 10.40 0.02 -17.59
CA GLY A 68 9.64 0.00 -18.85
C GLY A 68 8.90 -1.31 -19.12
N GLN A 69 8.60 -2.08 -18.08
CA GLN A 69 7.86 -3.34 -18.20
C GLN A 69 6.35 -3.07 -18.25
N ALA A 70 5.64 -3.78 -19.12
CA ALA A 70 4.20 -3.63 -19.28
C ALA A 70 3.39 -4.28 -18.14
N ASP A 71 3.86 -5.41 -17.60
CA ASP A 71 3.20 -6.06 -16.46
C ASP A 71 3.58 -5.34 -15.16
N PRO A 72 2.63 -4.91 -14.31
CA PRO A 72 2.93 -4.19 -13.08
C PRO A 72 3.36 -5.11 -11.93
N ARG A 73 3.35 -6.43 -12.11
CA ARG A 73 3.64 -7.40 -11.05
C ARG A 73 5.14 -7.62 -10.90
N TRP A 74 5.65 -7.44 -9.68
CA TRP A 74 7.05 -7.67 -9.33
C TRP A 74 7.18 -8.52 -8.07
N MET A 75 7.91 -9.63 -8.15
CA MET A 75 8.08 -10.55 -7.02
C MET A 75 9.50 -11.11 -6.95
N THR A 76 9.91 -11.59 -5.79
CA THR A 76 11.21 -12.25 -5.64
C THR A 76 11.23 -13.61 -6.34
N TYR A 77 12.41 -14.10 -6.69
CA TYR A 77 12.57 -15.47 -7.24
C TYR A 77 11.91 -16.54 -6.36
N LYS A 78 12.06 -16.41 -5.03
CA LYS A 78 11.47 -17.34 -4.06
C LYS A 78 9.94 -17.31 -4.10
N GLN A 79 9.34 -16.12 -4.24
CA GLN A 79 7.89 -15.96 -4.38
C GLN A 79 7.38 -16.60 -5.67
N ALA A 80 8.09 -16.44 -6.79
CA ALA A 80 7.75 -17.10 -8.04
C ALA A 80 7.75 -18.63 -7.90
N GLN A 81 8.80 -19.21 -7.30
CA GLN A 81 8.88 -20.65 -7.06
C GLN A 81 7.75 -21.16 -6.15
N GLN A 82 7.42 -20.40 -5.09
CA GLN A 82 6.32 -20.75 -4.19
C GLN A 82 4.95 -20.73 -4.89
N ALA A 83 4.80 -19.92 -5.94
CA ALA A 83 3.61 -19.90 -6.79
C ALA A 83 3.63 -20.96 -7.90
N GLY A 84 4.61 -21.89 -7.91
CA GLY A 84 4.76 -22.88 -8.97
C GLY A 84 5.27 -22.33 -10.30
N ALA A 85 5.77 -21.09 -10.30
CA ALA A 85 6.25 -20.38 -11.48
C ALA A 85 7.79 -20.31 -11.51
N GLN A 86 8.36 -20.04 -12.68
CA GLN A 86 9.81 -20.08 -12.90
C GLN A 86 10.31 -18.82 -13.61
N VAL A 87 11.21 -18.07 -12.98
CA VAL A 87 11.98 -17.02 -13.66
C VAL A 87 12.80 -17.66 -14.78
N ARG A 88 12.69 -17.17 -16.01
CA ARG A 88 13.40 -17.72 -17.17
C ARG A 88 14.91 -17.64 -17.00
N ALA A 89 15.62 -18.63 -17.55
CA ALA A 89 17.07 -18.67 -17.52
C ALA A 89 17.66 -17.44 -18.24
N GLY A 90 18.60 -16.74 -17.59
CA GLY A 90 19.27 -15.56 -18.13
C GLY A 90 18.60 -14.22 -17.84
N GLU A 91 17.37 -14.21 -17.31
CA GLU A 91 16.70 -12.99 -16.88
C GLU A 91 17.44 -12.31 -15.73
N LYS A 92 17.46 -10.97 -15.76
CA LYS A 92 18.10 -10.15 -14.73
C LYS A 92 17.03 -9.51 -13.87
N GLY A 93 17.14 -9.70 -12.55
CA GLY A 93 16.23 -9.06 -11.60
C GLY A 93 16.64 -7.62 -11.31
N THR A 94 15.66 -6.84 -10.86
CA THR A 94 15.79 -5.44 -10.45
C THR A 94 15.93 -5.37 -8.93
N SER A 95 16.87 -4.57 -8.44
CA SER A 95 17.04 -4.37 -7.00
C SER A 95 16.02 -3.36 -6.48
N VAL A 96 15.39 -3.67 -5.36
CA VAL A 96 14.56 -2.74 -4.59
C VAL A 96 15.15 -2.55 -3.20
N GLN A 97 14.91 -1.39 -2.58
CA GLN A 97 15.38 -1.07 -1.23
C GLN A 97 14.20 -0.87 -0.29
N TYR A 98 14.27 -1.44 0.91
CA TYR A 98 13.33 -1.13 1.99
C TYR A 98 14.09 -0.90 3.29
N TRP A 99 13.51 -0.08 4.16
CA TRP A 99 14.09 0.23 5.47
C TRP A 99 13.43 -0.63 6.53
N LYS A 100 14.25 -1.36 7.28
CA LYS A 100 13.81 -2.09 8.46
C LYS A 100 14.08 -1.22 9.68
N PHE A 101 13.02 -0.83 10.36
CA PHE A 101 13.07 -0.03 11.59
C PHE A 101 12.97 -0.89 12.84
N GLU A 102 12.45 -2.11 12.72
CA GLU A 102 12.18 -3.00 13.84
C GLU A 102 12.66 -4.41 13.52
N GLU A 103 13.06 -5.17 14.54
CA GLU A 103 13.32 -6.59 14.41
C GLU A 103 12.47 -7.41 15.36
N ARG A 104 12.02 -8.56 14.87
CA ARG A 104 11.35 -9.56 15.67
C ARG A 104 12.40 -10.49 16.26
N ARG A 105 12.51 -10.54 17.58
CA ARG A 105 13.46 -11.38 18.32
C ARG A 105 12.75 -12.19 19.41
N PRO A 106 13.32 -13.32 19.88
CA PRO A 106 12.75 -14.03 21.02
C PRO A 106 12.66 -13.10 22.23
N LYS A 107 11.49 -13.06 22.88
CA LYS A 107 11.31 -12.36 24.15
C LYS A 107 12.12 -13.11 25.19
N LEU A 108 12.98 -12.42 25.92
CA LEU A 108 13.81 -13.01 26.96
C LEU A 108 13.25 -12.69 28.34
N ASP A 109 13.32 -13.65 29.27
CA ASP A 109 13.00 -13.44 30.68
C ASP A 109 14.13 -12.69 31.41
N LYS A 110 13.96 -12.48 32.73
CA LYS A 110 14.96 -11.79 33.58
C LYS A 110 16.30 -12.56 33.67
N GLN A 111 16.32 -13.83 33.30
CA GLN A 111 17.51 -14.69 33.28
C GLN A 111 18.11 -14.82 31.87
N GLY A 112 17.55 -14.15 30.86
CA GLY A 112 18.02 -14.18 29.48
C GLY A 112 17.57 -15.42 28.69
N GLN A 113 16.58 -16.17 29.18
CA GLN A 113 16.05 -17.35 28.49
C GLN A 113 14.82 -16.99 27.64
N PRO A 114 14.61 -17.65 26.48
CA PRO A 114 13.41 -17.41 25.67
C PRO A 114 12.14 -17.73 26.44
N VAL A 115 11.24 -16.74 26.52
CA VAL A 115 9.89 -16.93 27.04
C VAL A 115 9.14 -17.85 26.07
N LEU A 116 8.49 -18.87 26.61
CA LEU A 116 7.63 -19.79 25.86
C LEU A 116 6.17 -19.42 26.12
N ASP A 117 5.32 -19.60 25.12
CA ASP A 117 3.87 -19.58 25.28
C ASP A 117 3.37 -20.92 25.83
N ASP A 118 2.06 -21.01 26.04
CA ASP A 118 1.40 -22.16 26.67
C ASP A 118 1.46 -23.42 25.78
N THR A 119 1.87 -23.26 24.50
CA THR A 119 2.10 -24.34 23.55
C THR A 119 3.57 -24.77 23.47
N GLY A 120 4.44 -24.16 24.28
CA GLY A 120 5.88 -24.42 24.29
C GLY A 120 6.65 -23.72 23.16
N LYS A 121 6.02 -22.79 22.44
CA LYS A 121 6.64 -22.06 21.34
C LYS A 121 7.22 -20.74 21.84
N LYS A 122 8.37 -20.34 21.28
CA LYS A 122 9.06 -19.11 21.69
C LYS A 122 8.20 -17.88 21.39
N VAL A 123 7.85 -17.14 22.43
CA VAL A 123 7.27 -15.80 22.31
C VAL A 123 8.31 -14.88 21.70
N THR A 124 7.88 -14.08 20.74
CA THR A 124 8.72 -13.09 20.09
C THR A 124 8.25 -11.70 20.44
N GLU A 125 9.19 -10.78 20.68
CA GLU A 125 8.93 -9.35 20.76
C GLU A 125 9.41 -8.64 19.50
N THR A 126 8.72 -7.57 19.12
CA THR A 126 9.18 -6.63 18.09
C THR A 126 9.87 -5.49 18.79
N VAL A 127 11.14 -5.25 18.45
CA VAL A 127 11.92 -4.18 19.06
C VAL A 127 12.41 -3.19 18.01
N PRO A 128 12.35 -1.88 18.30
CA PRO A 128 12.92 -0.88 17.41
C PRO A 128 14.44 -1.06 17.33
N LEU A 129 14.97 -0.97 16.12
CA LEU A 129 16.40 -0.96 15.87
C LEU A 129 16.97 0.41 16.24
N GLU A 130 18.03 0.43 17.04
CA GLU A 130 18.77 1.68 17.36
C GLU A 130 19.21 2.44 16.10
N ARG A 131 19.46 1.70 15.01
CA ARG A 131 19.77 2.23 13.69
C ARG A 131 18.95 1.50 12.64
N PRO A 132 18.04 2.20 11.92
CA PRO A 132 17.34 1.62 10.79
C PRO A 132 18.34 1.05 9.77
N LYS A 133 18.04 -0.12 9.23
CA LYS A 133 18.90 -0.81 8.27
C LYS A 133 18.24 -0.82 6.91
N ALA A 134 18.97 -0.40 5.88
CA ALA A 134 18.56 -0.58 4.50
C ALA A 134 18.76 -2.06 4.11
N PHE A 135 17.68 -2.69 3.67
CA PHE A 135 17.67 -4.01 3.07
C PHE A 135 17.44 -3.89 1.58
N TYR A 136 18.02 -4.84 0.85
CA TYR A 136 17.87 -4.93 -0.60
C TYR A 136 17.28 -6.28 -0.94
N ALA A 137 16.32 -6.30 -1.85
CA ALA A 137 15.81 -7.52 -2.46
C ALA A 137 15.95 -7.42 -3.98
N THR A 138 16.12 -8.57 -4.63
CA THR A 138 16.04 -8.68 -6.08
C THR A 138 14.66 -9.20 -6.45
N VAL A 139 13.94 -8.43 -7.25
CA VAL A 139 12.62 -8.75 -7.77
C VAL A 139 12.68 -8.92 -9.28
N PHE A 140 11.77 -9.73 -9.81
CA PHE A 140 11.61 -10.01 -11.23
C PHE A 140 10.21 -9.56 -11.63
N ASN A 141 10.10 -8.97 -12.81
CA ASN A 141 8.82 -8.64 -13.38
C ASN A 141 8.09 -9.92 -13.79
N ALA A 142 6.77 -9.95 -13.72
CA ALA A 142 5.99 -11.11 -14.17
C ALA A 142 6.23 -11.44 -15.64
N SER A 143 6.56 -10.46 -16.49
CA SER A 143 6.98 -10.71 -17.87
C SER A 143 8.21 -11.63 -17.99
N GLN A 144 9.04 -11.71 -16.94
CA GLN A 144 10.27 -12.51 -16.85
C GLN A 144 10.05 -13.94 -16.31
N ILE A 145 8.80 -14.28 -15.98
CA ILE A 145 8.46 -15.48 -15.23
C ILE A 145 7.44 -16.31 -16.02
N ASP A 146 7.76 -17.58 -16.26
CA ASP A 146 6.86 -18.53 -16.89
C ASP A 146 5.98 -19.22 -15.83
N GLY A 147 4.74 -19.55 -16.19
CA GLY A 147 3.80 -20.26 -15.32
C GLY A 147 3.00 -19.36 -14.37
N LEU A 148 3.07 -18.03 -14.52
CA LEU A 148 2.15 -17.11 -13.83
C LEU A 148 0.81 -17.01 -14.58
N PRO A 149 -0.31 -16.79 -13.85
CA PRO A 149 -1.57 -16.47 -14.48
C PRO A 149 -1.47 -15.15 -15.26
N GLU A 150 -2.28 -15.02 -16.30
CA GLU A 150 -2.39 -13.78 -17.07
C GLU A 150 -2.84 -12.61 -16.18
N LEU A 151 -2.40 -11.41 -16.51
CA LEU A 151 -2.80 -10.21 -15.77
C LEU A 151 -4.28 -9.92 -16.05
N GLU A 152 -5.12 -10.06 -15.03
CA GLU A 152 -6.49 -9.61 -15.08
C GLU A 152 -6.56 -8.09 -14.85
N ILE A 153 -6.80 -7.32 -15.91
CA ILE A 153 -7.09 -5.89 -15.80
C ILE A 153 -8.58 -5.74 -15.50
N LYS A 154 -8.91 -5.38 -14.26
CA LYS A 154 -10.29 -5.09 -13.86
C LYS A 154 -10.54 -3.59 -13.96
N ALA A 155 -11.56 -3.21 -14.71
CA ALA A 155 -12.03 -1.85 -14.70
C ALA A 155 -12.47 -1.47 -13.27
N PRO A 156 -12.11 -0.28 -12.78
CA PRO A 156 -12.65 0.23 -11.53
C PRO A 156 -14.18 0.17 -11.55
N ILE A 157 -14.78 -0.27 -10.43
CA ILE A 157 -16.25 -0.32 -10.28
C ILE A 157 -16.79 1.05 -9.80
N TRP A 158 -15.90 1.91 -9.31
CA TRP A 158 -16.23 3.22 -8.76
C TRP A 158 -16.16 4.34 -9.80
N ASP A 159 -16.93 5.41 -9.58
CA ASP A 159 -16.82 6.64 -10.35
C ASP A 159 -15.57 7.43 -9.89
N ARG A 160 -14.59 7.52 -10.79
CA ARG A 160 -13.31 8.20 -10.51
C ARG A 160 -13.46 9.70 -10.28
N HIS A 161 -14.45 10.35 -10.91
CA HIS A 161 -14.67 11.79 -10.78
C HIS A 161 -15.33 12.12 -9.45
N GLU A 162 -16.29 11.30 -9.02
CA GLU A 162 -16.93 11.46 -7.70
C GLU A 162 -15.90 11.42 -6.56
N ARG A 163 -14.92 10.51 -6.62
CA ARG A 163 -13.84 10.43 -5.64
C ARG A 163 -12.95 11.68 -5.65
N ALA A 164 -12.58 12.17 -6.83
CA ALA A 164 -11.79 13.38 -6.96
C ALA A 164 -12.53 14.63 -6.47
N GLU A 165 -13.82 14.75 -6.78
CA GLU A 165 -14.70 15.79 -6.27
C GLU A 165 -14.82 15.76 -4.75
N ALA A 166 -14.99 14.56 -4.17
CA ALA A 166 -15.03 14.37 -2.72
C ALA A 166 -13.72 14.85 -2.06
N ILE A 167 -12.56 14.48 -2.61
CA ILE A 167 -11.25 14.92 -2.12
C ILE A 167 -11.15 16.46 -2.18
N LEU A 168 -11.46 17.07 -3.33
CA LEU A 168 -11.39 18.53 -3.49
C LEU A 168 -12.34 19.23 -2.51
N ALA A 169 -13.58 18.76 -2.39
CA ALA A 169 -14.58 19.33 -1.49
C ALA A 169 -14.19 19.16 0.00
N ASN A 170 -13.62 18.02 0.36
CA ASN A 170 -13.23 17.70 1.74
C ASN A 170 -11.91 18.38 2.14
N SER A 171 -11.07 18.75 1.18
CA SER A 171 -9.82 19.48 1.44
C SER A 171 -10.05 20.81 2.15
N GLY A 172 -11.19 21.47 1.87
CA GLY A 172 -11.43 22.84 2.31
C GLY A 172 -10.52 23.87 1.66
N ALA A 173 -9.77 23.50 0.61
CA ALA A 173 -8.95 24.43 -0.15
C ALA A 173 -9.85 25.46 -0.85
N SER A 174 -9.40 26.72 -0.88
CA SER A 174 -10.06 27.79 -1.64
C SER A 174 -9.72 27.64 -3.12
N LEU A 175 -10.65 27.09 -3.92
CA LEU A 175 -10.49 26.91 -5.36
C LEU A 175 -11.13 28.06 -6.13
N HIS A 176 -10.35 28.71 -6.98
CA HIS A 176 -10.76 29.82 -7.83
C HIS A 176 -10.65 29.44 -9.31
N HIS A 177 -11.77 29.48 -10.03
CA HIS A 177 -11.82 29.28 -11.47
C HIS A 177 -11.66 30.59 -12.24
N ASP A 178 -10.56 31.31 -11.98
CA ASP A 178 -10.31 32.67 -12.48
C ASP A 178 -9.19 32.74 -13.53
N GLN A 179 -8.58 31.61 -13.89
CA GLN A 179 -7.51 31.56 -14.87
C GLN A 179 -8.00 31.19 -16.27
N ARG A 180 -7.24 31.57 -17.29
CA ARG A 180 -7.55 31.23 -18.69
C ARG A 180 -6.77 30.02 -19.18
N ASP A 181 -5.47 30.01 -18.95
CA ASP A 181 -4.50 29.11 -19.58
C ASP A 181 -3.42 28.61 -18.61
N ARG A 182 -3.59 28.82 -17.30
CA ARG A 182 -2.65 28.38 -16.25
C ARG A 182 -3.38 27.87 -15.02
N ALA A 183 -2.77 26.94 -14.31
CA ALA A 183 -3.15 26.53 -12.96
C ALA A 183 -1.95 26.74 -12.02
N TYR A 184 -2.22 27.08 -10.76
CA TYR A 184 -1.20 27.21 -9.72
C TYR A 184 -1.81 27.24 -8.31
N TYR A 185 -1.08 26.70 -7.35
CA TYR A 185 -1.25 26.98 -5.93
C TYR A 185 -0.47 28.25 -5.54
N GLN A 186 -1.10 29.15 -4.78
CA GLN A 186 -0.51 30.37 -4.25
C GLN A 186 -0.24 30.26 -2.74
N PRO A 187 1.01 30.00 -2.29
CA PRO A 187 1.28 29.74 -0.88
C PRO A 187 0.96 30.89 0.07
N THR A 188 1.07 32.14 -0.39
CA THR A 188 0.88 33.32 0.47
C THR A 188 -0.57 33.55 0.88
N SER A 189 -1.53 33.17 0.04
CA SER A 189 -2.97 33.28 0.34
C SER A 189 -3.61 31.92 0.65
N ASP A 190 -2.86 30.82 0.50
CA ASP A 190 -3.37 29.45 0.67
C ASP A 190 -4.56 29.14 -0.28
N GLU A 191 -4.43 29.57 -1.54
CA GLU A 191 -5.47 29.49 -2.57
C GLU A 191 -4.98 28.71 -3.80
N ILE A 192 -5.90 27.99 -4.45
CA ILE A 192 -5.65 27.30 -5.73
C ILE A 192 -6.39 28.06 -6.83
N HIS A 193 -5.67 28.40 -7.90
CA HIS A 193 -6.21 29.08 -9.07
C HIS A 193 -6.09 28.17 -10.29
N LEU A 194 -7.18 28.02 -11.05
CA LEU A 194 -7.23 27.15 -12.22
C LEU A 194 -8.25 27.65 -13.26
N PRO A 195 -8.21 27.17 -14.51
CA PRO A 195 -9.26 27.45 -15.49
C PRO A 195 -10.57 26.74 -15.11
N GLY A 196 -11.70 27.23 -15.64
CA GLY A 196 -13.00 26.57 -15.42
C GLY A 196 -13.04 25.16 -16.01
N PRO A 197 -13.79 24.20 -15.42
CA PRO A 197 -13.83 22.81 -15.89
C PRO A 197 -14.18 22.66 -17.37
N GLN A 198 -15.02 23.55 -17.90
CA GLN A 198 -15.45 23.54 -19.30
C GLN A 198 -14.36 23.93 -20.30
N GLN A 199 -13.21 24.44 -19.83
CA GLN A 199 -12.06 24.80 -20.67
C GLN A 199 -11.12 23.62 -20.92
N PHE A 200 -11.30 22.50 -20.22
CA PHE A 200 -10.48 21.30 -20.37
C PHE A 200 -11.07 20.38 -21.44
N GLU A 201 -10.20 19.66 -22.15
CA GLU A 201 -10.63 18.68 -23.17
C GLU A 201 -11.41 17.51 -22.58
N SER A 202 -11.15 17.19 -21.32
CA SER A 202 -11.85 16.14 -20.58
C SER A 202 -11.94 16.46 -19.08
N PRO A 203 -12.94 15.89 -18.38
CA PRO A 203 -12.98 15.94 -16.92
C PRO A 203 -11.75 15.33 -16.26
N ASP A 204 -11.18 14.26 -16.85
CA ASP A 204 -9.93 13.65 -16.38
C ASP A 204 -8.79 14.69 -16.36
N GLY A 205 -8.66 15.50 -17.42
CA GLY A 205 -7.67 16.58 -17.50
C GLY A 205 -7.86 17.67 -16.44
N TYR A 206 -9.12 18.04 -16.15
CA TYR A 206 -9.43 18.98 -15.07
C TYR A 206 -9.00 18.41 -13.70
N TYR A 207 -9.41 17.18 -13.38
CA TYR A 207 -9.09 16.58 -12.09
C TYR A 207 -7.61 16.28 -11.91
N ALA A 208 -6.91 15.88 -12.97
CA ALA A 208 -5.46 15.68 -12.94
C ALA A 208 -4.73 16.97 -12.51
N ILE A 209 -5.08 18.11 -13.11
CA ILE A 209 -4.48 19.41 -12.79
C ILE A 209 -4.93 19.90 -11.41
N ALA A 210 -6.21 19.78 -11.07
CA ALA A 210 -6.70 20.19 -9.74
C ALA A 210 -6.03 19.40 -8.60
N LEU A 211 -5.79 18.10 -8.80
CA LEU A 211 -5.08 17.25 -7.83
C LEU A 211 -3.58 17.55 -7.77
N HIS A 212 -2.96 17.93 -8.89
CA HIS A 212 -1.57 18.42 -8.90
C HIS A 212 -1.44 19.67 -8.02
N GLU A 213 -2.32 20.66 -8.22
CA GLU A 213 -2.31 21.87 -7.39
C GLU A 213 -2.68 21.59 -5.93
N LEU A 214 -3.57 20.62 -5.68
CA LEU A 214 -3.84 20.15 -4.33
C LEU A 214 -2.61 19.47 -3.70
N GLY A 215 -1.80 18.82 -4.52
CA GLY A 215 -0.49 18.29 -4.16
C GLY A 215 0.41 19.40 -3.62
N HIS A 216 0.55 20.51 -4.34
CA HIS A 216 1.26 21.70 -3.85
C HIS A 216 0.62 22.31 -2.61
N TRP A 217 -0.70 22.46 -2.60
CA TRP A 217 -1.46 22.95 -1.46
C TRP A 217 -1.12 22.16 -0.20
N SER A 218 -1.05 20.82 -0.25
CA SER A 218 -0.70 20.01 0.93
C SER A 218 0.65 20.38 1.58
N GLY A 219 1.54 21.11 0.89
CA GLY A 219 2.85 21.53 1.39
C GLY A 219 2.87 22.73 2.33
N HIS A 220 1.76 23.45 2.53
CA HIS A 220 1.73 24.59 3.44
C HIS A 220 2.06 24.21 4.90
N GLU A 221 2.53 25.19 5.68
CA GLU A 221 2.97 25.04 7.09
C GLU A 221 1.92 24.42 8.02
N ARG A 222 0.63 24.52 7.68
CA ARG A 222 -0.48 23.94 8.46
C ARG A 222 -0.77 22.46 8.12
N ARG A 223 -0.03 21.88 7.17
CA ARG A 223 -0.31 20.57 6.57
C ARG A 223 0.95 19.69 6.59
N LEU A 224 1.57 19.44 5.44
CA LEU A 224 2.81 18.65 5.36
C LEU A 224 4.08 19.49 5.52
N ASP A 225 3.96 20.81 5.73
CA ASP A 225 5.05 21.72 6.09
C ASP A 225 6.33 21.51 5.25
N ARG A 226 6.14 21.55 3.93
CA ARG A 226 7.24 21.45 2.96
C ARG A 226 7.78 22.84 2.68
N ASP A 227 9.04 22.90 2.30
CA ASP A 227 9.67 24.12 1.81
C ASP A 227 9.05 24.50 0.44
N LEU A 228 8.12 25.46 0.47
CA LEU A 228 7.50 26.08 -0.70
C LEU A 228 8.15 27.43 -1.04
N SER A 229 9.36 27.69 -0.52
CA SER A 229 10.10 28.91 -0.83
C SER A 229 10.75 28.86 -2.21
N GLY A 230 11.09 30.04 -2.72
CA GLY A 230 11.73 30.20 -4.02
C GLY A 230 10.71 30.47 -5.12
N GLY A 231 11.05 31.42 -5.99
CA GLY A 231 10.20 31.76 -7.13
C GLY A 231 10.29 30.72 -8.25
N PHE A 232 9.36 30.86 -9.20
CA PHE A 232 9.34 30.10 -10.45
C PHE A 232 10.73 30.04 -11.10
N GLY A 233 11.15 28.83 -11.48
CA GLY A 233 12.46 28.57 -12.11
C GLY A 233 13.64 28.48 -11.14
N SER A 234 13.43 28.58 -9.83
CA SER A 234 14.49 28.35 -8.83
C SER A 234 14.71 26.86 -8.55
N ALA A 235 15.87 26.51 -7.99
CA ALA A 235 16.16 25.12 -7.58
C ALA A 235 15.27 24.62 -6.42
N ALA A 236 14.82 25.52 -5.53
CA ALA A 236 13.88 25.16 -4.46
C ALA A 236 12.50 24.84 -5.05
N TYR A 237 12.00 25.72 -5.92
CA TYR A 237 10.77 25.52 -6.67
C TYR A 237 10.80 24.21 -7.48
N ALA A 238 11.87 23.94 -8.23
CA ALA A 238 12.02 22.70 -9.00
C ALA A 238 12.02 21.42 -8.14
N LYS A 239 12.47 21.48 -6.88
CA LYS A 239 12.37 20.32 -5.96
C LYS A 239 10.91 20.05 -5.57
N GLU A 240 10.12 21.10 -5.38
CA GLU A 240 8.71 20.95 -5.07
C GLU A 240 7.92 20.41 -6.27
N GLU A 241 8.19 20.93 -7.47
CA GLU A 241 7.64 20.40 -8.73
C GLU A 241 7.95 18.91 -8.91
N LEU A 242 9.18 18.47 -8.60
CA LEU A 242 9.54 17.05 -8.70
C LEU A 242 8.69 16.17 -7.77
N ARG A 243 8.38 16.67 -6.56
CA ARG A 243 7.52 15.96 -5.60
C ARG A 243 6.08 15.92 -6.09
N ALA A 244 5.56 17.07 -6.52
CA ALA A 244 4.18 17.22 -6.98
C ALA A 244 3.92 16.40 -8.25
N GLU A 245 4.85 16.35 -9.20
CA GLU A 245 4.75 15.53 -10.41
C GLU A 245 4.71 14.03 -10.11
N ILE A 246 5.62 13.55 -9.25
CA ILE A 246 5.61 12.13 -8.85
C ILE A 246 4.32 11.81 -8.08
N ALA A 247 3.85 12.72 -7.22
CA ALA A 247 2.61 12.56 -6.47
C ALA A 247 1.38 12.56 -7.37
N SER A 248 1.35 13.44 -8.39
CA SER A 248 0.25 13.54 -9.36
C SER A 248 0.13 12.27 -10.18
N MET A 249 1.26 11.70 -10.63
CA MET A 249 1.28 10.39 -11.29
C MET A 249 0.73 9.28 -10.38
N MET A 250 1.10 9.29 -9.09
CA MET A 250 0.62 8.31 -8.11
C MET A 250 -0.88 8.45 -7.80
N LEU A 251 -1.36 9.68 -7.63
CA LEU A 251 -2.78 10.00 -7.40
C LEU A 251 -3.62 9.67 -8.63
N GLY A 252 -3.12 9.98 -9.82
CA GLY A 252 -3.76 9.68 -11.09
C GLY A 252 -4.04 8.20 -11.29
N ASP A 253 -3.10 7.33 -10.92
CA ASP A 253 -3.28 5.88 -10.88
C ASP A 253 -4.31 5.45 -9.82
N ALA A 254 -4.12 5.92 -8.58
CA ALA A 254 -4.97 5.52 -7.44
C ALA A 254 -6.45 5.90 -7.59
N LEU A 255 -6.74 6.99 -8.31
CA LEU A 255 -8.08 7.44 -8.63
C LEU A 255 -8.55 6.95 -10.00
N GLY A 256 -7.65 6.44 -10.84
CA GLY A 256 -7.95 6.03 -12.21
C GLY A 256 -8.18 7.20 -13.17
N ILE A 257 -7.69 8.40 -12.86
CA ILE A 257 -7.81 9.61 -13.70
C ILE A 257 -6.75 9.61 -14.82
N GLY A 258 -5.58 9.03 -14.56
CA GLY A 258 -4.41 9.18 -15.43
C GLY A 258 -3.53 10.36 -15.01
N HIS A 259 -2.52 10.67 -15.82
CA HIS A 259 -1.52 11.69 -15.54
C HIS A 259 -1.12 12.39 -16.83
N ASP A 260 -1.17 13.71 -16.86
CA ASP A 260 -0.66 14.52 -17.97
C ASP A 260 0.37 15.53 -17.42
N PRO A 261 1.67 15.31 -17.69
CA PRO A 261 2.73 16.19 -17.23
C PRO A 261 2.86 17.47 -18.08
N GLY A 262 1.89 17.85 -18.91
CA GLY A 262 1.72 19.20 -19.46
C GLY A 262 3.00 19.90 -19.95
N GLN A 263 3.15 21.20 -19.65
CA GLN A 263 4.34 22.01 -19.98
C GLN A 263 5.41 22.02 -18.87
N HIS A 264 5.57 20.93 -18.10
CA HIS A 264 6.59 20.85 -17.03
C HIS A 264 8.02 20.61 -17.56
N ALA A 265 8.21 20.67 -18.89
CA ALA A 265 9.52 20.63 -19.56
C ALA A 265 10.51 21.70 -19.05
N ALA A 266 10.00 22.83 -18.53
CA ALA A 266 10.80 23.93 -18.02
C ALA A 266 11.69 23.54 -16.81
N TYR A 267 11.33 22.50 -16.05
CA TYR A 267 12.07 22.09 -14.84
C TYR A 267 13.03 20.94 -15.06
N VAL A 268 12.97 20.25 -16.21
CA VAL A 268 13.76 19.04 -16.47
C VAL A 268 15.26 19.29 -16.28
N GLY A 269 15.76 20.43 -16.76
CA GLY A 269 17.16 20.83 -16.55
C GLY A 269 17.53 21.01 -15.08
N HIS A 270 16.62 21.56 -14.26
CA HIS A 270 16.82 21.68 -12.82
C HIS A 270 16.77 20.32 -12.12
N TRP A 271 15.84 19.43 -12.49
CA TRP A 271 15.74 18.09 -11.94
C TRP A 271 17.00 17.27 -12.22
N ILE A 272 17.50 17.30 -13.46
CA ILE A 272 18.76 16.64 -13.82
C ILE A 272 19.88 17.14 -12.91
N ARG A 273 20.03 18.46 -12.76
CA ARG A 273 21.07 19.04 -11.89
C ARG A 273 20.90 18.64 -10.42
N ILE A 274 19.68 18.65 -9.89
CA ILE A 274 19.38 18.22 -8.52
C ILE A 274 19.83 16.77 -8.29
N LEU A 275 19.58 15.88 -9.26
CA LEU A 275 19.96 14.46 -9.16
C LEU A 275 21.45 14.22 -9.41
N GLU A 276 22.10 15.02 -10.27
CA GLU A 276 23.55 14.98 -10.48
C GLU A 276 24.31 15.47 -9.24
N ASP A 277 23.83 16.54 -8.59
CA ASP A 277 24.42 17.11 -7.37
C ASP A 277 24.14 16.24 -6.14
N ASP A 278 22.93 15.68 -6.01
CA ASP A 278 22.56 14.77 -4.92
C ASP A 278 21.67 13.62 -5.41
N PRO A 279 22.28 12.46 -5.74
CA PRO A 279 21.55 11.26 -6.17
C PRO A 279 20.50 10.74 -5.17
N LYS A 280 20.55 11.12 -3.88
CA LYS A 280 19.53 10.74 -2.89
C LYS A 280 18.32 11.67 -2.93
N ALA A 281 18.37 12.77 -3.68
CA ALA A 281 17.24 13.68 -3.83
C ALA A 281 16.00 12.97 -4.39
N ILE A 282 16.14 12.02 -5.33
CA ILE A 282 14.99 11.25 -5.81
C ILE A 282 14.33 10.42 -4.72
N PHE A 283 15.10 9.84 -3.79
CA PHE A 283 14.55 9.05 -2.69
C PHE A 283 13.70 9.90 -1.76
N ARG A 284 14.17 11.13 -1.47
CA ARG A 284 13.40 12.10 -0.67
C ARG A 284 12.17 12.58 -1.43
N ALA A 285 12.31 12.93 -2.71
CA ALA A 285 11.18 13.35 -3.53
C ALA A 285 10.09 12.28 -3.62
N SER A 286 10.45 11.01 -3.86
CA SER A 286 9.48 9.91 -3.91
C SER A 286 8.84 9.62 -2.53
N ARG A 287 9.58 9.79 -1.43
CA ARG A 287 9.01 9.68 -0.08
C ARG A 287 7.99 10.80 0.17
N ASP A 288 8.37 12.04 -0.14
CA ASP A 288 7.51 13.20 0.04
C ASP A 288 6.27 13.08 -0.88
N ALA A 289 6.42 12.54 -2.09
CA ALA A 289 5.30 12.24 -2.99
C ALA A 289 4.33 11.18 -2.43
N GLU A 290 4.85 10.13 -1.80
CA GLU A 290 4.00 9.14 -1.10
C GLU A 290 3.25 9.78 0.08
N GLN A 291 3.87 10.72 0.80
CA GLN A 291 3.19 11.48 1.86
C GLN A 291 2.10 12.39 1.30
N ILE A 292 2.35 13.08 0.17
CA ILE A 292 1.34 13.87 -0.54
C ILE A 292 0.17 12.98 -0.93
N MET A 293 0.43 11.85 -1.60
CA MET A 293 -0.61 10.91 -2.01
C MET A 293 -1.44 10.42 -0.81
N GLY A 294 -0.78 9.97 0.26
CA GLY A 294 -1.47 9.49 1.45
C GLY A 294 -2.31 10.57 2.14
N TYR A 295 -1.81 11.79 2.22
CA TYR A 295 -2.55 12.93 2.77
C TYR A 295 -3.77 13.26 1.90
N VAL A 296 -3.59 13.42 0.59
CA VAL A 296 -4.66 13.80 -0.35
C VAL A 296 -5.75 12.73 -0.42
N LEU A 297 -5.40 11.45 -0.56
CA LEU A 297 -6.37 10.36 -0.53
C LEU A 297 -7.07 10.26 0.84
N GLY A 298 -6.38 10.60 1.94
CA GLY A 298 -6.96 10.62 3.27
C GLY A 298 -8.12 11.61 3.42
N LEU A 299 -8.14 12.69 2.63
CA LEU A 299 -9.22 13.69 2.65
C LEU A 299 -10.56 13.12 2.19
N GLU A 300 -10.56 12.04 1.40
CA GLU A 300 -11.78 11.36 0.94
C GLU A 300 -12.65 10.93 2.13
N HIS A 301 -12.05 10.41 3.21
CA HIS A 301 -12.77 9.86 4.37
C HIS A 301 -12.83 10.81 5.58
N GLU A 302 -12.13 11.95 5.55
CA GLU A 302 -11.97 12.79 6.75
C GLU A 302 -13.24 13.58 7.09
N ARG A 303 -14.08 13.89 6.09
CA ARG A 303 -15.34 14.61 6.33
C ARG A 303 -16.44 13.70 6.87
N GLU A 304 -16.47 12.42 6.49
CA GLU A 304 -17.35 11.42 7.11
C GLU A 304 -17.02 11.24 8.60
N ARG A 305 -15.72 11.23 8.96
CA ARG A 305 -15.27 11.22 10.37
C ARG A 305 -15.58 12.49 11.14
N LYS A 306 -15.62 13.66 10.49
CA LYS A 306 -15.91 14.97 11.11
C LYS A 306 -17.41 15.33 11.13
N GLN A 307 -18.22 14.72 10.26
CA GLN A 307 -19.66 14.92 10.16
C GLN A 307 -20.47 13.91 10.98
N GLN A 308 -19.86 12.83 11.47
CA GLN A 308 -20.35 12.15 12.67
C GLN A 308 -20.15 13.10 13.85
N PRO A 309 -21.22 13.67 14.44
CA PRO A 309 -21.06 14.49 15.63
C PRO A 309 -20.46 13.61 16.73
N GLU A 310 -19.52 14.17 17.50
CA GLU A 310 -19.09 13.57 18.79
C GLU A 310 -20.27 13.29 19.75
N GLU A 311 -21.47 13.80 19.45
CA GLU A 311 -22.72 13.52 20.17
C GLU A 311 -23.40 12.19 19.78
N GLU A 312 -23.07 11.54 18.65
CA GLU A 312 -23.67 10.24 18.27
C GLU A 312 -22.90 9.03 18.84
N LEU A 313 -21.75 9.27 19.50
CA LEU A 313 -21.10 8.31 20.40
C LEU A 313 -21.82 8.18 21.75
N ALA A 314 -22.84 8.99 22.01
CA ALA A 314 -23.70 8.90 23.18
C ALA A 314 -25.16 8.71 22.76
N VAL A 315 -25.67 7.49 22.93
CA VAL A 315 -27.09 7.13 22.94
C VAL A 315 -27.74 6.90 21.57
N THR A 316 -27.44 5.75 20.96
CA THR A 316 -28.49 4.81 20.48
C THR A 316 -27.96 3.38 20.49
N GLN A 317 -27.92 2.76 21.67
CA GLN A 317 -28.08 1.32 21.79
C GLN A 317 -29.16 1.06 22.84
N ALA A 318 -30.28 0.49 22.41
CA ALA A 318 -31.17 -0.19 23.35
C ALA A 318 -30.34 -1.27 24.07
N PRO A 319 -30.54 -1.47 25.39
CA PRO A 319 -29.62 -2.23 26.21
C PRO A 319 -29.71 -3.71 25.84
N SER A 320 -28.73 -4.22 25.09
CA SER A 320 -28.39 -5.64 25.16
C SER A 320 -27.48 -5.81 26.38
N GLU A 321 -27.81 -6.74 27.28
CA GLU A 321 -27.15 -6.94 28.58
C GLU A 321 -25.67 -7.38 28.51
N LYS A 322 -25.06 -7.38 27.32
CA LYS A 322 -23.74 -7.96 27.03
C LYS A 322 -22.96 -7.08 26.06
N THR A 323 -21.70 -6.77 26.40
CA THR A 323 -20.71 -6.19 25.49
C THR A 323 -19.86 -7.31 24.93
N TRP A 324 -19.87 -7.52 23.61
CA TRP A 324 -19.09 -8.56 22.95
C TRP A 324 -17.61 -8.18 22.82
N LEU A 325 -16.75 -9.18 22.96
CA LEU A 325 -15.29 -9.09 22.84
C LEU A 325 -14.82 -9.98 21.70
N TYR A 326 -13.99 -9.42 20.82
CA TYR A 326 -13.25 -10.21 19.86
C TYR A 326 -11.92 -10.61 20.47
N VAL A 327 -11.91 -11.78 21.10
CA VAL A 327 -10.74 -12.35 21.75
C VAL A 327 -10.14 -13.42 20.84
N PRO A 328 -8.96 -13.19 20.24
CA PRO A 328 -8.26 -14.23 19.50
C PRO A 328 -8.06 -15.48 20.35
N GLU A 329 -8.04 -16.67 19.75
CA GLU A 329 -7.95 -17.95 20.48
C GLU A 329 -6.79 -17.99 21.49
N PHE A 330 -5.67 -17.36 21.17
CA PHE A 330 -4.48 -17.30 22.03
C PHE A 330 -4.56 -16.29 23.18
N GLU A 331 -5.62 -15.47 23.25
CA GLU A 331 -5.85 -14.48 24.32
C GLU A 331 -7.11 -14.77 25.16
N GLN A 332 -7.79 -15.90 24.90
CA GLN A 332 -9.04 -16.27 25.57
C GLN A 332 -8.88 -16.42 27.08
N GLU A 333 -7.82 -17.09 27.54
CA GLU A 333 -7.55 -17.24 28.98
C GLU A 333 -7.28 -15.89 29.66
N ALA A 334 -6.65 -14.94 28.95
CA ALA A 334 -6.40 -13.60 29.47
C ALA A 334 -7.69 -12.79 29.61
N ALA A 335 -8.59 -12.88 28.62
CA ALA A 335 -9.90 -12.24 28.69
C ALA A 335 -10.80 -12.86 29.77
N GLU A 336 -10.82 -14.19 29.88
CA GLU A 336 -11.57 -14.90 30.91
C GLU A 336 -11.02 -14.61 32.31
N GLY A 337 -9.70 -14.52 32.45
CA GLY A 337 -9.03 -14.12 33.70
C GLY A 337 -9.37 -12.69 34.16
N LEU A 338 -9.77 -11.82 33.24
CA LEU A 338 -10.27 -10.47 33.54
C LEU A 338 -11.78 -10.43 33.81
N GLY A 339 -12.50 -11.54 33.60
CA GLY A 339 -13.92 -11.68 33.88
C GLY A 339 -14.82 -11.75 32.64
N ALA A 340 -14.27 -11.91 31.44
CA ALA A 340 -15.05 -12.21 30.24
C ALA A 340 -15.67 -13.62 30.33
N LYS A 341 -16.85 -13.79 29.71
CA LYS A 341 -17.57 -15.07 29.66
C LYS A 341 -17.72 -15.51 28.20
N TRP A 342 -17.55 -16.80 27.93
CA TRP A 342 -17.83 -17.37 26.62
C TRP A 342 -19.33 -17.61 26.41
N ASP A 343 -19.86 -17.21 25.26
CA ASP A 343 -21.20 -17.59 24.80
C ASP A 343 -21.09 -18.64 23.68
N PRO A 344 -21.53 -19.90 23.91
CA PRO A 344 -21.37 -20.97 22.94
C PRO A 344 -22.29 -20.83 21.71
N GLU A 345 -23.40 -20.10 21.81
CA GLU A 345 -24.29 -19.86 20.67
C GLU A 345 -23.74 -18.78 19.75
N ALA A 346 -23.20 -17.69 20.32
CA ALA A 346 -22.58 -16.61 19.57
C ALA A 346 -21.11 -16.88 19.17
N ARG A 347 -20.48 -17.90 19.79
CA ARG A 347 -19.06 -18.25 19.64
C ARG A 347 -18.14 -17.04 19.84
N SER A 348 -18.42 -16.25 20.88
CA SER A 348 -17.67 -15.04 21.23
C SER A 348 -17.67 -14.82 22.75
N HIS A 349 -16.63 -14.16 23.26
CA HIS A 349 -16.54 -13.71 24.64
C HIS A 349 -17.36 -12.44 24.85
N TYR A 350 -17.92 -12.25 26.05
CA TYR A 350 -18.65 -11.05 26.42
C TYR A 350 -18.42 -10.65 27.87
N VAL A 351 -18.66 -9.37 28.19
CA VAL A 351 -18.70 -8.84 29.55
C VAL A 351 -20.06 -8.20 29.82
N GLY A 352 -20.46 -8.12 31.09
CA GLY A 352 -21.74 -7.53 31.47
C GLY A 352 -21.74 -6.00 31.32
N THR A 353 -22.93 -5.41 31.17
CA THR A 353 -23.15 -3.96 30.97
C THR A 353 -22.58 -3.03 32.06
N HIS A 354 -22.22 -3.56 33.23
CA HIS A 354 -21.65 -2.78 34.34
C HIS A 354 -20.18 -3.15 34.64
N THR A 355 -19.53 -3.94 33.78
CA THR A 355 -18.10 -4.25 33.89
C THR A 355 -17.27 -3.08 33.37
N ASP A 356 -16.26 -2.65 34.13
CA ASP A 356 -15.26 -1.70 33.64
C ASP A 356 -14.56 -2.30 32.41
N LEU A 357 -14.68 -1.61 31.27
CA LEU A 357 -14.15 -2.06 29.98
C LEU A 357 -12.67 -1.71 29.79
N SER A 358 -12.10 -0.88 30.67
CA SER A 358 -10.69 -0.47 30.60
C SER A 358 -9.71 -1.65 30.48
N PRO A 359 -9.89 -2.79 31.19
CA PRO A 359 -9.04 -3.97 31.04
C PRO A 359 -9.24 -4.73 29.73
N PHE A 360 -10.37 -4.53 29.05
CA PHE A 360 -10.76 -5.25 27.83
C PHE A 360 -10.58 -4.40 26.57
N ALA A 361 -10.04 -3.19 26.67
CA ALA A 361 -9.92 -2.23 25.56
C ALA A 361 -9.26 -2.81 24.30
N THR A 362 -8.40 -3.82 24.45
CA THR A 362 -7.73 -4.52 23.33
C THR A 362 -8.66 -5.47 22.56
N TRP A 363 -9.76 -5.93 23.18
CA TRP A 363 -10.74 -6.87 22.61
C TRP A 363 -12.12 -6.26 22.38
N VAL A 364 -12.38 -5.06 22.91
CA VAL A 364 -13.62 -4.31 22.65
C VAL A 364 -13.56 -3.78 21.22
N VAL A 365 -14.38 -4.34 20.35
CA VAL A 365 -14.46 -3.92 18.94
C VAL A 365 -15.31 -2.65 18.86
N GLY A 366 -14.65 -1.50 18.69
CA GLY A 366 -15.33 -0.31 18.16
C GLY A 366 -15.72 -0.53 16.70
N ASP A 367 -17.01 -0.43 16.39
CA ASP A 367 -17.62 -0.21 15.07
C ASP A 367 -17.20 -1.08 13.87
N VAL A 368 -17.13 -2.41 14.02
CA VAL A 368 -16.99 -3.31 12.84
C VAL A 368 -18.21 -4.24 12.60
N LEU A 369 -19.30 -4.15 13.36
CA LEU A 369 -20.49 -5.00 13.09
C LEU A 369 -21.87 -4.32 13.24
N ALA A 370 -21.96 -2.98 13.18
CA ALA A 370 -23.24 -2.27 13.30
C ALA A 370 -24.01 -2.07 11.97
N LYS A 371 -23.57 -2.68 10.86
CA LYS A 371 -24.36 -2.75 9.62
C LYS A 371 -24.39 -4.16 9.06
N ALA A 372 -25.21 -5.01 9.67
CA ALA A 372 -25.82 -6.14 8.99
C ALA A 372 -27.00 -6.67 9.80
N GLU A 373 -28.22 -6.44 9.34
CA GLU A 373 -29.25 -7.48 9.46
C GLU A 373 -28.83 -8.67 8.58
N VAL A 374 -27.77 -9.39 8.96
CA VAL A 374 -27.39 -10.65 8.34
C VAL A 374 -26.84 -11.58 9.42
N ARG A 375 -27.53 -12.70 9.59
CA ARG A 375 -27.21 -13.74 10.58
C ARG A 375 -25.82 -14.35 10.30
N PRO A 376 -25.01 -14.64 11.33
CA PRO A 376 -23.67 -15.19 11.16
C PRO A 376 -23.74 -16.70 10.90
N ALA A 377 -23.99 -17.08 9.65
CA ALA A 377 -23.79 -18.46 9.18
C ALA A 377 -23.23 -18.56 7.75
N THR A 378 -22.89 -17.43 7.10
CA THR A 378 -22.56 -17.43 5.66
C THR A 378 -21.17 -16.88 5.31
N LEU A 379 -20.20 -16.93 6.23
CA LEU A 379 -18.82 -16.52 5.97
C LEU A 379 -17.81 -17.68 6.03
N ALA A 380 -18.23 -18.88 5.58
CA ALA A 380 -17.34 -20.02 5.36
C ALA A 380 -17.47 -20.63 3.96
N HIS A 381 -17.92 -19.85 2.95
CA HIS A 381 -18.01 -20.33 1.56
C HIS A 381 -17.48 -19.36 0.48
N SER A 382 -17.01 -18.16 0.82
CA SER A 382 -16.46 -17.22 -0.16
C SER A 382 -14.94 -17.02 -0.07
N TYR A 383 -14.23 -17.73 0.81
CA TYR A 383 -12.78 -17.59 0.98
C TYR A 383 -11.93 -18.64 0.22
N PHE A 384 -12.56 -19.61 -0.44
CA PHE A 384 -11.87 -20.68 -1.18
C PHE A 384 -12.21 -20.76 -2.69
N GLN A 385 -12.94 -19.78 -3.24
CA GLN A 385 -13.16 -19.69 -4.70
C GLN A 385 -12.30 -18.63 -5.41
N THR A 386 -11.38 -17.97 -4.69
CA THR A 386 -10.47 -16.93 -5.26
C THR A 386 -9.03 -17.43 -5.44
N LEU A 387 -8.84 -18.75 -5.53
CA LEU A 387 -7.60 -19.36 -6.04
C LEU A 387 -8.01 -20.32 -7.16
N GLY A 388 -7.84 -19.88 -8.40
CA GLY A 388 -8.31 -20.55 -9.61
C GLY A 388 -7.68 -21.92 -9.87
N PHE A 389 -8.21 -22.97 -9.22
CA PHE A 389 -8.16 -24.32 -9.74
C PHE A 389 -9.51 -24.64 -10.40
N VAL A 390 -9.62 -24.37 -11.70
CA VAL A 390 -10.61 -25.06 -12.54
C VAL A 390 -9.99 -26.41 -12.90
N GLY A 391 -10.25 -27.41 -12.05
CA GLY A 391 -10.21 -28.80 -12.45
C GLY A 391 -11.48 -29.11 -13.23
N ASP A 392 -11.30 -29.37 -14.51
CA ASP A 392 -12.29 -29.84 -15.48
C ASP A 392 -13.28 -30.85 -14.87
N THR A 393 -14.58 -30.53 -14.87
CA THR A 393 -15.64 -31.48 -14.54
C THR A 393 -15.85 -32.41 -15.73
N GLY A 394 -15.05 -33.48 -15.79
CA GLY A 394 -15.06 -34.42 -16.89
C GLY A 394 -14.56 -35.82 -16.54
N ALA A 395 -14.98 -36.41 -15.43
CA ALA A 395 -14.94 -37.87 -15.24
C ALA A 395 -15.80 -38.29 -14.04
N GLN A 396 -16.93 -38.94 -14.34
CA GLN A 396 -17.60 -39.83 -13.41
C GLN A 396 -16.76 -41.10 -13.20
N ASP A 397 -16.96 -41.69 -12.02
CA ASP A 397 -16.69 -43.07 -11.61
C ASP A 397 -15.37 -43.42 -10.92
N ARG A 398 -15.59 -44.04 -9.74
CA ARG A 398 -14.70 -44.85 -8.86
C ARG A 398 -14.02 -44.05 -7.75
N LEU A 399 -14.18 -44.32 -6.46
CA LEU A 399 -14.78 -45.42 -5.68
C LEU A 399 -14.95 -44.89 -4.23
N PHE A 400 -16.03 -45.23 -3.52
CA PHE A 400 -16.19 -45.55 -2.08
C PHE A 400 -17.68 -45.40 -1.70
N PRO A 401 -18.46 -46.48 -1.52
CA PRO A 401 -19.93 -46.43 -1.51
C PRO A 401 -20.61 -46.14 -0.16
N GLU A 402 -19.92 -45.70 0.90
CA GLU A 402 -20.52 -45.64 2.25
C GLU A 402 -20.25 -44.33 3.04
N ALA A 403 -20.12 -43.18 2.37
CA ALA A 403 -20.09 -41.89 3.06
C ALA A 403 -21.52 -41.34 3.27
N VAL A 404 -21.93 -41.14 4.53
CA VAL A 404 -23.19 -40.44 4.86
C VAL A 404 -22.85 -38.99 5.23
N VAL A 405 -23.37 -38.06 4.42
CA VAL A 405 -23.30 -36.61 4.69
C VAL A 405 -24.55 -36.21 5.46
N THR A 406 -24.37 -35.60 6.64
CA THR A 406 -25.48 -35.03 7.39
C THR A 406 -25.66 -33.54 7.05
N SER A 407 -26.84 -32.99 7.31
CA SER A 407 -27.23 -31.61 6.97
C SER A 407 -26.41 -30.50 7.66
N ALA A 408 -25.44 -30.86 8.51
CA ALA A 408 -24.47 -29.95 9.11
C ALA A 408 -23.08 -29.98 8.44
N GLY A 409 -22.92 -30.69 7.32
CA GLY A 409 -21.69 -30.64 6.49
C GLY A 409 -20.49 -31.41 7.06
N GLN A 410 -20.66 -32.24 8.08
CA GLN A 410 -19.61 -33.14 8.56
C GLN A 410 -19.62 -34.48 7.80
N VAL A 411 -18.45 -34.90 7.35
CA VAL A 411 -18.23 -36.21 6.71
C VAL A 411 -17.74 -37.20 7.76
N TRP A 412 -18.50 -38.26 8.01
CA TRP A 412 -18.07 -39.37 8.87
C TRP A 412 -17.40 -40.45 8.02
N ILE A 413 -16.13 -40.75 8.31
CA ILE A 413 -15.43 -41.93 7.79
C ILE A 413 -15.30 -42.92 8.96
N PRO A 414 -15.83 -44.16 8.87
CA PRO A 414 -15.67 -45.15 9.92
C PRO A 414 -14.19 -45.44 10.18
N ALA A 415 -13.79 -45.52 11.45
CA ALA A 415 -12.40 -45.68 11.93
C ALA A 415 -11.71 -47.02 11.59
N LYS A 416 -12.15 -47.73 10.55
CA LYS A 416 -11.57 -48.99 10.08
C LYS A 416 -10.76 -48.86 8.77
N ALA A 417 -10.52 -47.64 8.29
CA ALA A 417 -9.85 -47.39 7.01
C ALA A 417 -8.51 -46.61 7.12
N ILE A 418 -7.90 -46.53 8.30
CA ILE A 418 -6.53 -46.03 8.47
C ILE A 418 -5.70 -47.14 9.13
N ASP A 419 -5.30 -48.11 8.32
CA ASP A 419 -4.16 -48.98 8.60
C ASP A 419 -3.45 -49.19 7.26
N GLY A 420 -2.27 -48.59 7.10
CA GLY A 420 -1.38 -48.91 5.99
C GLY A 420 -0.58 -47.75 5.39
N CYS A 421 0.70 -47.70 5.79
CA CYS A 421 1.88 -47.24 5.04
C CYS A 421 2.23 -45.74 5.00
N GLU A 422 3.11 -45.38 5.94
CA GLU A 422 4.44 -44.79 5.72
C GLU A 422 4.94 -44.72 4.25
N GLN A 423 5.23 -43.51 3.75
CA GLN A 423 6.59 -42.96 3.54
C GLN A 423 6.50 -41.51 3.03
#